data_AF-A0A7S2S6K6-F1
#
_entry.id   AF-A0A7S2S6K6-F1
#
_cell.length_a   1.000
_cell.length_b   1.000
_cell.length_c   1.000
_cell.angle_alpha   90.00
_cell.angle_beta   90.00
_cell.angle_gamma   90.00
#
_symmetry.space_group_name_H-M   'P 1'
#
loop_
_entity.id
_entity.type
_entity.pdbx_description
1 polymer ?
#
loop_
_entity_poly.entity_id
_entity_poly.type
_entity_poly.pdbx_seq_one_letter_code
_entity_poly.pdbx_strand_id
1 'polypeptide(L)'
;MIRLGQHDVGGDKSCYESLNLVDSPKEFWEKQVHCLLAILATKKLINVDELRRGVENLPEPVYLSSCYYGKWARSMLAICLERGTLCDADVKDYICPSEDEKSIGFEANHYVRVRKEDFVTMWEKPHLRTPGYLFGLVGQVERRVGEFDDPSLKAFRKRGSKQALYRVRFRMIDVWDDYQGSEKDTVDVEIYQPWLLPAALEEYNAQQGKKKQKSCHSHHGHSHGDHVHEQRGVVEENAVKAQGKETADERLARGFINALVAKGIISAEELRSAVEASETSGSVLNGARLIVHCWRDPEFKARALLDANSACEELGLHGSNPHASTKLVLVEDRPGVHNLLVCTLCSCYPTGLLGPSPGWYKSRSYRSRAVREPRAVLKEFGTILDENTRIQVHDSTADCRYMVLPMPPVDIDTHTEEQLLAMITRDILIGTKMLN
;
A
#
# COMPACT_ATOMS: atom_id res chain seq x y z
N MET A 1 -21.72 5.19 -12.17
CA MET A 1 -21.50 4.14 -11.15
C MET A 1 -21.38 4.86 -9.82
N ILE A 2 -22.18 4.50 -8.82
CA ILE A 2 -22.08 5.13 -7.50
C ILE A 2 -20.89 4.47 -6.82
N ARG A 3 -19.87 5.26 -6.49
CA ARG A 3 -18.66 4.81 -5.78
C ARG A 3 -18.70 5.41 -4.38
N LEU A 4 -18.71 4.58 -3.35
CA LEU A 4 -18.80 5.05 -1.96
C LEU A 4 -17.46 5.56 -1.40
N GLY A 5 -16.34 5.20 -2.05
CA GLY A 5 -15.00 5.69 -1.70
C GLY A 5 -13.90 5.08 -2.57
N GLN A 6 -12.65 5.48 -2.34
CA GLN A 6 -11.53 5.03 -3.18
C GLN A 6 -11.26 3.52 -3.11
N HIS A 7 -11.64 2.91 -2.00
CA HIS A 7 -11.50 1.48 -1.71
C HIS A 7 -12.57 0.62 -2.40
N ASP A 8 -13.75 1.18 -2.65
CA ASP A 8 -14.82 0.51 -3.37
C ASP A 8 -14.51 0.55 -4.87
N VAL A 9 -14.04 -0.57 -5.37
CA VAL A 9 -13.66 -0.74 -6.78
C VAL A 9 -14.57 -1.73 -7.49
N GLY A 10 -15.64 -2.24 -6.85
CA GLY A 10 -16.50 -3.26 -7.43
C GLY A 10 -17.07 -2.84 -8.78
N GLY A 11 -16.62 -3.48 -9.86
CA GLY A 11 -17.01 -3.14 -11.22
C GLY A 11 -16.49 -1.80 -11.76
N ASP A 12 -15.59 -1.09 -11.07
CA ASP A 12 -15.06 0.19 -11.51
C ASP A 12 -14.14 0.03 -12.73
N LYS A 13 -14.63 0.48 -13.90
CA LYS A 13 -13.91 0.42 -15.17
C LYS A 13 -12.62 1.23 -15.19
N SER A 14 -12.47 2.25 -14.32
CA SER A 14 -11.24 3.03 -14.26
C SER A 14 -10.04 2.23 -13.73
N CYS A 15 -10.30 1.07 -13.11
CA CYS A 15 -9.28 0.18 -12.55
C CYS A 15 -8.81 -0.90 -13.53
N TYR A 16 -9.35 -0.93 -14.75
CA TYR A 16 -9.16 -2.05 -15.66
C TYR A 16 -7.77 -2.00 -16.30
N GLU A 17 -6.96 -2.99 -15.93
CA GLU A 17 -5.61 -3.19 -16.44
C GLU A 17 -5.39 -4.71 -16.63
N SER A 18 -4.41 -5.11 -17.43
CA SER A 18 -4.03 -6.52 -17.55
C SER A 18 -3.57 -7.06 -16.20
N LEU A 19 -3.99 -8.28 -15.83
CA LEU A 19 -3.60 -8.86 -14.56
C LEU A 19 -2.13 -9.27 -14.56
N ASN A 20 -1.35 -8.74 -13.62
CA ASN A 20 -0.02 -9.26 -13.33
C ASN A 20 -0.16 -10.52 -12.47
N LEU A 21 -0.08 -11.69 -13.10
CA LEU A 21 -0.24 -12.99 -12.45
C LEU A 21 1.03 -13.49 -11.75
N VAL A 22 2.15 -12.78 -11.89
CA VAL A 22 3.42 -13.12 -11.23
C VAL A 22 3.33 -12.74 -9.75
N ASP A 23 3.51 -13.71 -8.86
CA ASP A 23 3.56 -13.46 -7.42
C ASP A 23 4.98 -13.00 -7.06
N SER A 24 5.15 -11.71 -6.82
CA SER A 24 6.42 -11.17 -6.34
C SER A 24 6.58 -11.45 -4.85
N PRO A 25 7.78 -11.87 -4.39
CA PRO A 25 8.04 -11.99 -2.97
C PRO A 25 7.84 -10.64 -2.29
N LYS A 26 7.35 -10.67 -1.04
CA LYS A 26 7.22 -9.46 -0.22
C LYS A 26 8.60 -8.96 0.15
N GLU A 27 8.77 -7.65 0.09
CA GLU A 27 9.95 -7.01 0.67
C GLU A 27 9.98 -7.21 2.18
N PHE A 28 11.16 -7.14 2.79
CA PHE A 28 11.30 -7.41 4.22
C PHE A 28 10.43 -6.50 5.09
N TRP A 29 10.38 -5.20 4.79
CA TRP A 29 9.55 -4.23 5.52
C TRP A 29 8.05 -4.52 5.38
N GLU A 30 7.61 -5.07 4.24
CA GLU A 30 6.21 -5.46 4.02
C GLU A 30 5.82 -6.65 4.90
N LYS A 31 6.73 -7.62 5.06
CA LYS A 31 6.56 -8.73 6.02
C LYS A 31 6.46 -8.20 7.44
N GLN A 32 7.31 -7.23 7.81
CA GLN A 32 7.26 -6.59 9.13
C GLN A 32 5.92 -5.90 9.36
N VAL A 33 5.40 -5.12 8.40
CA VAL A 33 4.08 -4.46 8.52
C VAL A 33 2.95 -5.48 8.67
N HIS A 34 2.99 -6.58 7.92
CA HIS A 34 2.01 -7.66 8.08
C HIS A 34 2.05 -8.25 9.50
N CYS A 35 3.23 -8.61 9.99
CA CYS A 35 3.39 -9.22 11.31
C CYS A 35 3.07 -8.21 12.43
N LEU A 36 3.35 -6.93 12.20
CA LEU A 36 3.02 -5.86 13.13
C LEU A 36 1.52 -5.77 13.36
N LEU A 37 0.69 -5.90 12.31
CA LEU A 37 -0.76 -5.95 12.46
C LEU A 37 -1.17 -7.10 13.40
N ALA A 38 -0.57 -8.29 13.22
CA ALA A 38 -0.83 -9.46 14.07
C ALA A 38 -0.53 -9.18 15.55
N ILE A 39 0.64 -8.59 15.80
CA ILE A 39 1.12 -8.27 17.15
C ILE A 39 0.20 -7.24 17.81
N LEU A 40 -0.10 -6.14 17.10
CA LEU A 40 -0.95 -5.07 17.63
C LEU A 40 -2.39 -5.56 17.87
N ALA A 41 -2.92 -6.43 17.00
CA ALA A 41 -4.22 -7.07 17.19
C ALA A 41 -4.25 -7.99 18.41
N THR A 42 -3.21 -8.83 18.58
CA THR A 42 -3.07 -9.73 19.74
C THR A 42 -3.00 -8.96 21.06
N LYS A 43 -2.30 -7.82 21.06
CA LYS A 43 -2.25 -6.90 22.22
C LYS A 43 -3.52 -6.05 22.37
N LYS A 44 -4.53 -6.23 21.53
CA LYS A 44 -5.80 -5.47 21.51
C LYS A 44 -5.62 -3.95 21.31
N LEU A 45 -4.50 -3.55 20.71
CA LEU A 45 -4.21 -2.15 20.42
C LEU A 45 -4.91 -1.66 19.16
N ILE A 46 -5.21 -2.58 18.23
CA ILE A 46 -5.89 -2.33 16.96
C ILE A 46 -6.84 -3.50 16.66
N ASN A 47 -7.94 -3.26 15.93
CA ASN A 47 -8.70 -4.31 15.27
C ASN A 47 -8.82 -4.09 13.74
N VAL A 48 -9.34 -5.09 13.03
CA VAL A 48 -9.41 -5.07 11.55
C VAL A 48 -10.36 -3.98 11.02
N ASP A 49 -11.46 -3.69 11.72
CA ASP A 49 -12.40 -2.63 11.33
C ASP A 49 -11.77 -1.24 11.48
N GLU A 50 -10.99 -1.03 12.54
CA GLU A 50 -10.21 0.20 12.73
C GLU A 50 -9.17 0.36 11.61
N LEU A 51 -8.42 -0.71 11.30
CA LEU A 51 -7.47 -0.71 10.18
C LEU A 51 -8.17 -0.37 8.86
N ARG A 52 -9.34 -0.96 8.62
CA ARG A 52 -10.10 -0.72 7.41
C ARG A 52 -10.57 0.72 7.33
N ARG A 53 -11.19 1.25 8.39
CA ARG A 53 -11.59 2.66 8.52
C ARG A 53 -10.42 3.60 8.23
N GLY A 54 -9.25 3.34 8.80
CA GLY A 54 -8.08 4.19 8.60
C GLY A 54 -7.58 4.19 7.15
N VAL A 55 -7.61 3.03 6.47
CA VAL A 55 -7.30 2.95 5.02
C VAL A 55 -8.35 3.66 4.17
N GLU A 56 -9.63 3.50 4.50
CA GLU A 56 -10.75 4.13 3.77
C GLU A 56 -10.74 5.65 3.87
N ASN A 57 -10.27 6.19 5.01
CA ASN A 57 -10.15 7.62 5.27
C ASN A 57 -8.85 8.25 4.71
N LEU A 58 -7.98 7.48 4.04
CA LEU A 58 -6.79 8.05 3.41
C LEU A 58 -7.19 9.04 2.30
N PRO A 59 -6.58 10.24 2.26
CA PRO A 59 -6.77 11.18 1.17
C PRO A 59 -6.44 10.55 -0.18
N GLU A 60 -7.21 10.86 -1.22
CA GLU A 60 -7.12 10.20 -2.52
C GLU A 60 -5.71 10.15 -3.12
N PRO A 61 -4.91 11.24 -3.14
CA PRO A 61 -3.55 11.18 -3.67
C PRO A 61 -2.67 10.17 -2.94
N VAL A 62 -2.85 10.04 -1.62
CA VAL A 62 -2.09 9.11 -0.76
C VAL A 62 -2.59 7.68 -0.98
N TYR A 63 -3.91 7.49 -1.05
CA TYR A 63 -4.50 6.18 -1.33
C TYR A 63 -4.02 5.64 -2.68
N LEU A 64 -3.90 6.48 -3.70
CA LEU A 64 -3.50 6.05 -5.04
C LEU A 64 -1.98 5.85 -5.16
N SER A 65 -1.17 6.62 -4.44
CA SER A 65 0.30 6.52 -4.50
C SER A 65 0.91 5.51 -3.53
N SER A 66 0.25 5.22 -2.41
CA SER A 66 0.77 4.25 -1.42
C SER A 66 0.60 2.83 -1.93
N CYS A 67 1.60 1.98 -1.71
CA CYS A 67 1.48 0.56 -1.91
C CYS A 67 0.55 -0.06 -0.85
N TYR A 68 0.24 -1.35 -1.03
CA TYR A 68 -0.70 -2.06 -0.15
C TYR A 68 -0.28 -2.02 1.33
N TYR A 69 0.97 -2.37 1.64
CA TYR A 69 1.47 -2.36 3.03
C TYR A 69 1.75 -0.94 3.53
N GLY A 70 2.04 0.02 2.65
CA GLY A 70 2.13 1.42 3.01
C GLY A 70 0.81 1.99 3.53
N LYS A 71 -0.34 1.56 3.00
CA LYS A 71 -1.67 1.92 3.52
C LYS A 71 -1.90 1.34 4.91
N TRP A 72 -1.50 0.08 5.11
CA TRP A 72 -1.60 -0.57 6.43
C TRP A 72 -0.76 0.14 7.48
N ALA A 73 0.51 0.44 7.17
CA ALA A 73 1.40 1.15 8.09
C ALA A 73 0.82 2.52 8.48
N ARG A 74 0.31 3.30 7.51
CA ARG A 74 -0.35 4.59 7.77
C ARG A 74 -1.58 4.47 8.65
N SER A 75 -2.44 3.50 8.35
CA SER A 75 -3.65 3.29 9.14
C SER A 75 -3.33 2.85 10.56
N MET A 76 -2.40 1.92 10.76
CA MET A 76 -2.01 1.47 12.09
C MET A 76 -1.39 2.60 12.91
N LEU A 77 -0.52 3.37 12.28
CA LEU A 77 0.09 4.55 12.87
C LEU A 77 -0.99 5.56 13.33
N ALA A 78 -1.92 5.91 12.45
CA ALA A 78 -3.02 6.82 12.77
C ALA A 78 -3.85 6.33 13.97
N ILE A 79 -4.17 5.03 14.02
CA ILE A 79 -4.91 4.43 15.15
C ILE A 79 -4.10 4.51 16.46
N CYS A 80 -2.81 4.19 16.42
CA CYS A 80 -1.93 4.29 17.60
C CYS A 80 -1.89 5.71 18.16
N LEU A 81 -1.98 6.73 17.30
CA LEU A 81 -1.97 8.13 17.70
C LEU A 81 -3.35 8.60 18.18
N GLU A 82 -4.43 8.21 17.49
CA GLU A 82 -5.81 8.44 17.93
C GLU A 82 -6.07 7.90 19.34
N ARG A 83 -5.50 6.73 19.66
CA ARG A 83 -5.63 6.08 20.98
C ARG A 83 -4.63 6.57 22.02
N GLY A 84 -3.66 7.41 21.64
CA GLY A 84 -2.58 7.87 22.52
C GLY A 84 -1.58 6.77 22.92
N THR A 85 -1.57 5.63 22.22
CA THR A 85 -0.52 4.61 22.35
C THR A 85 0.83 5.17 21.92
N LEU A 86 0.82 6.02 20.88
CA LEU A 86 1.92 6.90 20.52
C LEU A 86 1.41 8.35 20.55
N CYS A 87 2.32 9.30 20.66
CA CYS A 87 2.07 10.72 20.41
C CYS A 87 2.97 11.26 19.28
N ASP A 88 2.67 12.45 18.76
CA ASP A 88 3.42 13.05 17.64
C ASP A 88 4.94 13.08 17.89
N ALA A 89 5.34 13.41 19.13
CA ALA A 89 6.75 13.49 19.50
C ALA A 89 7.46 12.13 19.41
N ASP A 90 6.72 11.03 19.52
CA ASP A 90 7.28 9.69 19.49
C ASP A 90 7.60 9.22 18.08
N VAL A 91 7.00 9.84 17.07
CA VAL A 91 7.13 9.43 15.67
C VAL A 91 7.78 10.47 14.79
N LYS A 92 7.80 11.73 15.24
CA LYS A 92 8.43 12.84 14.52
C LYS A 92 9.87 12.50 14.14
N ASP A 93 10.69 12.10 15.10
CA ASP A 93 12.12 11.82 14.90
C ASP A 93 12.39 10.58 14.01
N TYR A 94 11.42 9.68 13.88
CA TYR A 94 11.61 8.38 13.21
C TYR A 94 11.00 8.31 11.80
N ILE A 95 9.88 8.99 11.56
CA ILE A 95 9.17 8.98 10.26
C ILE A 95 9.62 10.14 9.39
N CYS A 96 9.76 11.30 10.01
CA CYS A 96 10.39 12.45 9.41
C CYS A 96 11.71 12.59 10.14
N PRO A 97 12.76 11.80 9.81
CA PRO A 97 14.08 12.16 10.31
C PRO A 97 14.17 13.64 10.02
N SER A 98 14.37 14.46 11.05
CA SER A 98 14.79 15.81 10.82
C SER A 98 15.95 15.59 9.88
N GLU A 99 15.77 15.95 8.62
CA GLU A 99 16.96 16.24 7.88
C GLU A 99 17.57 17.28 8.82
N ASP A 100 18.70 16.95 9.42
CA ASP A 100 19.72 17.93 9.69
C ASP A 100 20.10 18.53 8.32
N GLU A 101 19.13 19.04 7.55
CA GLU A 101 19.25 20.23 6.76
C GLU A 101 19.65 21.27 7.79
N LYS A 102 20.95 21.26 8.11
CA LYS A 102 21.68 22.41 8.63
C LYS A 102 20.95 23.60 8.07
N SER A 103 20.30 24.38 8.93
CA SER A 103 19.47 25.51 8.54
C SER A 103 20.17 26.24 7.40
N ILE A 104 19.76 25.98 6.15
CA ILE A 104 20.45 26.56 5.00
C ILE A 104 19.95 27.99 5.04
N GLY A 105 20.72 28.85 5.70
CA GLY A 105 20.39 30.26 5.80
C GLY A 105 20.34 30.81 4.39
N PHE A 106 19.15 31.22 3.95
CA PHE A 106 19.05 31.91 2.67
C PHE A 106 19.42 33.39 2.82
N GLU A 107 20.08 33.94 1.81
CA GLU A 107 20.38 35.36 1.72
C GLU A 107 19.50 36.02 0.66
N ALA A 108 19.50 37.35 0.63
CA ALA A 108 18.82 38.09 -0.42
C ALA A 108 19.35 37.65 -1.80
N ASN A 109 18.45 37.52 -2.76
CA ASN A 109 18.67 37.02 -4.13
C ASN A 109 18.86 35.50 -4.28
N HIS A 110 18.88 34.70 -3.20
CA HIS A 110 18.79 33.25 -3.32
C HIS A 110 17.45 32.83 -3.93
N TYR A 111 17.45 31.74 -4.68
CA TYR A 111 16.22 31.13 -5.20
C TYR A 111 15.83 29.96 -4.30
N VAL A 112 14.55 29.90 -3.98
CA VAL A 112 14.01 28.90 -3.06
C VAL A 112 12.72 28.31 -3.63
N ARG A 113 12.55 27.01 -3.44
CA ARG A 113 11.34 26.28 -3.79
C ARG A 113 10.49 26.09 -2.56
N VAL A 114 9.21 26.40 -2.66
CA VAL A 114 8.27 26.08 -1.58
C VAL A 114 8.00 24.59 -1.59
N ARG A 115 8.18 23.92 -0.46
CA ARG A 115 7.82 22.51 -0.29
C ARG A 115 6.35 22.30 -0.65
N LYS A 116 6.04 21.17 -1.26
CA LYS A 116 4.63 20.74 -1.41
C LYS A 116 4.17 20.19 -0.06
N GLU A 117 2.88 20.33 0.21
CA GLU A 117 2.26 19.57 1.29
C GLU A 117 2.46 18.07 1.02
N ASP A 118 2.98 17.36 2.02
CA ASP A 118 3.20 15.92 2.00
C ASP A 118 2.42 15.24 3.13
N PHE A 119 2.29 13.91 3.09
CA PHE A 119 1.47 13.19 4.08
C PHE A 119 2.00 13.32 5.51
N VAL A 120 3.30 13.57 5.67
CA VAL A 120 3.96 13.79 6.96
C VAL A 120 3.49 15.12 7.57
N THR A 121 3.33 16.16 6.74
CA THR A 121 2.79 17.47 7.15
C THR A 121 1.26 17.50 7.22
N MET A 122 0.54 16.63 6.51
CA MET A 122 -0.94 16.57 6.57
C MET A 122 -1.49 15.94 7.85
N TRP A 123 -0.78 14.98 8.46
CA TRP A 123 -1.29 14.21 9.59
C TRP A 123 -1.40 15.04 10.89
N GLU A 124 -0.51 16.02 11.09
CA GLU A 124 -0.59 16.96 12.23
C GLU A 124 -1.68 18.03 12.06
N LYS A 125 -2.23 18.26 10.84
CA LYS A 125 -2.86 19.54 10.45
C LYS A 125 -2.17 20.73 11.13
N PRO A 126 -0.83 20.86 10.99
CA PRO A 126 -0.10 21.92 11.66
C PRO A 126 -0.69 23.25 11.20
N HIS A 127 -0.75 24.23 12.09
CA HIS A 127 -1.22 25.57 11.74
C HIS A 127 -0.36 26.15 10.61
N LEU A 128 -0.84 25.99 9.38
CA LEU A 128 -0.14 26.34 8.17
C LEU A 128 -0.30 27.83 7.92
N ARG A 129 0.83 28.54 7.88
CA ARG A 129 0.88 29.94 7.45
C ARG A 129 1.45 30.12 6.05
N THR A 130 1.97 29.05 5.44
CA THR A 130 2.48 29.05 4.07
C THR A 130 1.31 28.84 3.10
N PRO A 131 1.00 29.79 2.20
CA PRO A 131 -0.14 29.65 1.29
C PRO A 131 0.04 28.53 0.26
N GLY A 132 -0.96 27.66 0.13
CA GLY A 132 -0.90 26.50 -0.75
C GLY A 132 -0.75 26.81 -2.25
N TYR A 133 -1.15 28.01 -2.69
CA TYR A 133 -0.99 28.44 -4.09
C TYR A 133 0.48 28.60 -4.51
N LEU A 134 1.42 28.60 -3.55
CA LEU A 134 2.86 28.68 -3.82
C LEU A 134 3.55 27.31 -3.85
N PHE A 135 2.86 26.22 -3.50
CA PHE A 135 3.47 24.92 -3.34
C PHE A 135 4.16 24.41 -4.62
N GLY A 136 5.45 24.07 -4.48
CA GLY A 136 6.30 23.63 -5.58
C GLY A 136 6.83 24.76 -6.48
N LEU A 137 6.37 26.00 -6.32
CA LEU A 137 6.90 27.15 -7.05
C LEU A 137 8.24 27.59 -6.49
N VAL A 138 9.09 28.07 -7.39
CA VAL A 138 10.36 28.72 -7.09
C VAL A 138 10.14 30.24 -7.04
N GLY A 139 10.60 30.86 -5.96
CA GLY A 139 10.62 32.31 -5.76
C GLY A 139 12.03 32.79 -5.41
N GLN A 140 12.21 34.10 -5.41
CA GLN A 140 13.47 34.75 -5.03
C GLN A 140 13.36 35.31 -3.60
N VAL A 141 14.32 35.03 -2.74
CA VAL A 141 14.39 35.62 -1.40
C VAL A 141 14.67 37.11 -1.54
N GLU A 142 13.73 37.95 -1.09
CA GLU A 142 13.92 39.39 -1.02
C GLU A 142 14.76 39.75 0.20
N ARG A 143 14.43 39.19 1.37
CA ARG A 143 15.26 39.30 2.59
C ARG A 143 14.91 38.25 3.64
N ARG A 144 15.82 38.04 4.58
CA ARG A 144 15.54 37.40 5.87
C ARG A 144 14.87 38.42 6.80
N VAL A 145 13.73 38.05 7.38
CA VAL A 145 12.93 38.91 8.28
C VAL A 145 13.44 38.78 9.72
N GLY A 146 13.74 37.57 10.19
CA GLY A 146 14.22 37.32 11.55
C GLY A 146 13.91 35.92 12.05
N GLU A 147 14.09 35.71 13.36
CA GLU A 147 13.81 34.45 14.07
C GLU A 147 12.51 34.55 14.87
N PHE A 148 11.57 33.64 14.61
CA PHE A 148 10.23 33.65 15.22
C PHE A 148 9.89 32.29 15.82
N ASP A 149 8.97 32.26 16.78
CA ASP A 149 8.45 30.98 17.28
C ASP A 149 7.72 30.23 16.16
N ASP A 150 7.86 28.90 16.15
CA ASP A 150 7.18 28.03 15.19
C ASP A 150 5.66 28.13 15.35
N PRO A 151 4.92 28.64 14.33
CA PRO A 151 3.48 28.77 14.40
C PRO A 151 2.74 27.43 14.51
N SER A 152 3.32 26.34 13.98
CA SER A 152 2.75 25.00 14.07
C SER A 152 2.72 24.53 15.53
N LEU A 153 3.79 24.75 16.28
CA LEU A 153 3.88 24.42 17.71
C LEU A 153 3.08 25.41 18.58
N LYS A 154 3.12 26.70 18.23
CA LYS A 154 2.40 27.75 18.96
C LYS A 154 0.89 27.53 18.95
N ALA A 155 0.33 27.02 17.86
CA ALA A 155 -1.09 26.67 17.77
C ALA A 155 -1.53 25.66 18.83
N PHE A 156 -0.61 24.79 19.28
CA PHE A 156 -0.85 23.79 20.33
C PHE A 156 -0.25 24.19 21.69
N ARG A 157 0.13 25.46 21.87
CA ARG A 157 0.81 25.97 23.09
C ARG A 157 2.10 25.22 23.45
N LYS A 158 2.73 24.56 22.48
CA LYS A 158 4.03 23.90 22.63
C LYS A 158 5.17 24.90 22.39
N ARG A 159 6.33 24.67 23.02
CA ARG A 159 7.57 25.45 22.78
C ARG A 159 8.53 24.63 21.93
N GLY A 160 9.22 25.29 21.00
CA GLY A 160 10.24 24.68 20.15
C GLY A 160 11.34 25.68 19.79
N SER A 161 12.25 25.25 18.91
CA SER A 161 13.29 26.15 18.36
C SER A 161 12.65 27.26 17.54
N LYS A 162 13.26 28.44 17.57
CA LYS A 162 12.89 29.53 16.67
C LYS A 162 13.23 29.15 15.23
N GLN A 163 12.39 29.64 14.32
CA GLN A 163 12.48 29.41 12.89
C GLN A 163 12.77 30.73 12.19
N ALA A 164 13.70 30.70 11.24
CA ALA A 164 13.96 31.82 10.36
C ALA A 164 12.75 32.06 9.45
N LEU A 165 12.35 33.33 9.32
CA LEU A 165 11.29 33.78 8.42
C LEU A 165 11.91 34.57 7.27
N TYR A 166 11.49 34.27 6.05
CA TYR A 166 11.96 34.92 4.83
C TYR A 166 10.81 35.57 4.10
N ARG A 167 11.06 36.73 3.51
CA ARG A 167 10.14 37.32 2.53
C ARG A 167 10.59 36.87 1.14
N VAL A 168 9.73 36.11 0.46
CA VAL A 168 10.03 35.48 -0.84
C VAL A 168 9.12 36.05 -1.91
N ARG A 169 9.70 36.48 -3.01
CA ARG A 169 9.05 37.10 -4.17
C ARG A 169 8.79 36.08 -5.25
N PHE A 170 7.56 36.07 -5.76
CA PHE A 170 7.11 35.22 -6.88
C PHE A 170 6.53 36.12 -7.98
N ARG A 171 6.76 35.76 -9.24
CA ARG A 171 6.09 36.45 -10.36
C ARG A 171 4.63 36.02 -10.42
N MET A 172 3.72 36.97 -10.56
CA MET A 172 2.28 36.67 -10.63
C MET A 172 1.92 35.76 -11.81
N ILE A 173 2.67 35.85 -12.92
CA ILE A 173 2.50 34.97 -14.09
C ILE A 173 2.91 33.51 -13.84
N ASP A 174 3.79 33.25 -12.87
CA ASP A 174 4.14 31.87 -12.48
C ASP A 174 3.11 31.32 -11.49
N VAL A 175 2.53 32.19 -10.67
CA VAL A 175 1.55 31.81 -9.64
C VAL A 175 0.17 31.51 -10.24
N TRP A 176 -0.29 32.31 -11.21
CA TRP A 176 -1.63 32.19 -11.79
C TRP A 176 -1.56 31.86 -13.28
N ASP A 177 -2.34 30.87 -13.72
CA ASP A 177 -2.38 30.41 -15.11
C ASP A 177 -3.06 31.40 -16.07
N ASP A 178 -3.95 32.23 -15.54
CA ASP A 178 -4.78 33.19 -16.27
C ASP A 178 -4.42 34.65 -15.97
N TYR A 179 -3.23 34.92 -15.41
CA TYR A 179 -2.81 36.27 -15.05
C TYR A 179 -2.78 37.21 -16.26
N GLN A 180 -3.58 38.28 -16.24
CA GLN A 180 -3.69 39.28 -17.33
C GLN A 180 -2.83 40.53 -17.10
N GLY A 181 -2.10 40.60 -15.99
CA GLY A 181 -1.26 41.74 -15.63
C GLY A 181 0.09 41.74 -16.32
N SER A 182 0.97 42.64 -15.88
CA SER A 182 2.33 42.76 -16.41
C SER A 182 3.20 41.57 -15.99
N GLU A 183 4.09 41.10 -16.87
CA GLU A 183 5.08 40.04 -16.55
C GLU A 183 6.05 40.46 -15.43
N LYS A 184 6.11 41.76 -15.12
CA LYS A 184 6.90 42.32 -14.02
C LYS A 184 6.17 42.30 -12.67
N ASP A 185 4.90 41.96 -12.64
CA ASP A 185 4.12 41.98 -11.40
C ASP A 185 4.50 40.80 -10.51
N THR A 186 4.64 41.06 -9.21
CA THR A 186 5.09 40.07 -8.24
C THR A 186 4.25 40.08 -6.97
N VAL A 187 4.18 38.93 -6.31
CA VAL A 187 3.68 38.79 -4.94
C VAL A 187 4.83 38.42 -4.01
N ASP A 188 4.94 39.14 -2.90
CA ASP A 188 5.90 38.84 -1.84
C ASP A 188 5.16 38.18 -0.69
N VAL A 189 5.67 37.06 -0.17
CA VAL A 189 5.06 36.29 0.91
C VAL A 189 6.09 35.91 1.96
N GLU A 190 5.73 36.03 3.24
CA GLU A 190 6.55 35.53 4.34
C GLU A 190 6.42 34.00 4.50
N ILE A 191 7.55 33.28 4.40
CA ILE A 191 7.61 31.83 4.48
C ILE A 191 8.70 31.40 5.46
N TYR A 192 8.37 30.47 6.35
CA TYR A 192 9.31 29.93 7.34
C TYR A 192 10.28 28.93 6.70
N GLN A 193 11.54 28.91 7.17
CA GLN A 193 12.62 28.04 6.67
C GLN A 193 12.21 26.59 6.37
N PRO A 194 11.46 25.88 7.23
CA PRO A 194 11.13 24.47 6.98
C PRO A 194 10.32 24.26 5.70
N TRP A 195 9.65 25.29 5.19
CA TRP A 195 8.87 25.25 3.95
C TRP A 195 9.68 25.61 2.71
N LEU A 196 10.98 25.92 2.84
CA LEU A 196 11.84 26.35 1.75
C LEU A 196 12.94 25.32 1.48
N LEU A 197 13.08 24.95 0.21
CA LEU A 197 14.18 24.15 -0.32
C LEU A 197 15.09 25.06 -1.17
N PRO A 198 16.41 24.79 -1.24
CA PRO A 198 17.28 25.45 -2.20
C PRO A 198 16.79 25.24 -3.64
N ALA A 199 16.88 26.28 -4.46
CA ALA A 199 16.61 26.22 -5.89
C ALA A 199 17.64 27.06 -6.67
N ALA A 200 17.74 26.80 -7.96
CA ALA A 200 18.64 27.51 -8.86
C ALA A 200 17.90 28.57 -9.71
N LEU A 201 18.66 29.55 -10.22
CA LEU A 201 18.13 30.59 -11.12
C LEU A 201 17.54 29.96 -12.40
N GLU A 202 18.11 28.87 -12.88
CA GLU A 202 17.64 28.14 -14.05
C GLU A 202 16.24 27.57 -13.82
N GLU A 203 15.96 27.05 -12.61
CA GLU A 203 14.65 26.52 -12.24
C GLU A 203 13.61 27.65 -12.16
N TYR A 204 13.99 28.79 -11.57
CA TYR A 204 13.16 30.00 -11.56
C TYR A 204 12.84 30.50 -12.98
N ASN A 205 13.83 30.52 -13.88
CA ASN A 205 13.63 30.95 -15.27
C ASN A 205 12.82 29.92 -16.08
N ALA A 206 13.05 28.62 -15.89
CA ALA A 206 12.37 27.54 -16.60
C ALA A 206 10.87 27.45 -16.29
N GLN A 207 10.43 27.97 -15.14
CA GLN A 207 9.00 28.08 -14.81
C GLN A 207 8.22 28.88 -15.87
N GLN A 208 8.85 29.89 -16.50
CA GLN A 208 8.24 30.59 -17.63
C GLN A 208 8.20 29.72 -18.90
N GLY A 209 9.24 28.92 -19.13
CA GLY A 209 9.39 28.06 -20.31
C GLY A 209 8.35 26.96 -20.40
N LYS A 210 7.96 26.36 -19.26
CA LYS A 210 6.95 25.29 -19.22
C LYS A 210 5.54 25.74 -19.63
N LYS A 211 5.18 27.01 -19.45
CA LYS A 211 3.91 27.56 -19.97
C LYS A 211 3.94 27.84 -21.47
N LYS A 212 5.09 28.25 -22.03
CA LYS A 212 5.26 28.46 -23.49
C LYS A 212 5.41 27.15 -24.29
N GLN A 213 5.75 26.02 -23.66
CA GLN A 213 5.98 24.72 -24.32
C GLN A 213 4.80 23.71 -24.26
N LYS A 214 3.54 24.17 -24.32
CA LYS A 214 2.48 23.31 -24.89
C LYS A 214 2.42 23.49 -26.41
N SER A 215 3.53 23.19 -27.10
CA SER A 215 3.59 23.03 -28.56
C SER A 215 4.85 22.26 -29.01
N CYS A 216 4.58 21.15 -29.71
CA CYS A 216 5.36 20.41 -30.72
C CYS A 216 6.57 19.51 -30.36
N HIS A 217 6.60 18.37 -31.08
CA HIS A 217 7.43 17.16 -31.05
C HIS A 217 8.88 17.29 -31.56
N SER A 218 9.72 16.27 -31.26
CA SER A 218 10.54 15.47 -32.21
C SER A 218 12.06 15.28 -31.90
N HIS A 219 12.44 14.01 -31.70
CA HIS A 219 13.64 13.21 -32.10
C HIS A 219 15.07 13.77 -32.12
N HIS A 220 16.05 12.98 -31.61
CA HIS A 220 17.12 12.31 -32.39
C HIS A 220 17.94 11.33 -31.50
N GLY A 221 18.37 10.20 -32.06
CA GLY A 221 19.27 9.22 -31.42
C GLY A 221 20.67 9.23 -32.03
N HIS A 222 21.60 8.44 -31.47
CA HIS A 222 22.66 7.67 -32.14
C HIS A 222 23.39 6.73 -31.15
N SER A 223 24.04 5.70 -31.71
CA SER A 223 24.59 4.48 -31.09
C SER A 223 26.11 4.34 -31.33
N HIS A 224 26.71 3.37 -30.61
CA HIS A 224 28.04 2.69 -30.71
C HIS A 224 29.14 3.23 -29.78
N GLY A 225 29.94 2.44 -29.04
CA GLY A 225 30.07 0.98 -28.78
C GLY A 225 31.33 0.70 -27.92
N ASP A 226 31.33 -0.41 -27.13
CA ASP A 226 32.43 -1.31 -26.65
C ASP A 226 33.78 -0.75 -26.08
N HIS A 227 34.44 -1.21 -24.99
CA HIS A 227 34.43 -2.45 -24.18
C HIS A 227 35.34 -2.30 -22.90
N VAL A 228 34.91 -2.88 -21.75
CA VAL A 228 35.67 -3.64 -20.69
C VAL A 228 36.82 -2.93 -19.89
N HIS A 229 36.99 -2.92 -18.55
CA HIS A 229 36.85 -3.89 -17.44
C HIS A 229 36.32 -3.25 -16.13
N GLU A 230 35.51 -4.00 -15.38
CA GLU A 230 34.97 -3.64 -14.07
C GLU A 230 36.04 -3.66 -12.96
N GLN A 231 36.19 -2.54 -12.26
CA GLN A 231 36.91 -2.49 -10.98
C GLN A 231 35.94 -2.84 -9.85
N ARG A 232 36.32 -3.80 -9.00
CA ARG A 232 35.55 -4.37 -7.89
C ARG A 232 35.00 -3.36 -6.87
N GLY A 233 35.54 -2.13 -6.83
CA GLY A 233 35.01 -1.02 -6.02
C GLY A 233 33.75 -0.36 -6.59
N VAL A 234 33.47 -0.52 -7.89
CA VAL A 234 32.24 -0.03 -8.55
C VAL A 234 31.08 -1.00 -8.31
N VAL A 235 31.34 -2.29 -8.05
CA VAL A 235 30.31 -3.29 -7.72
C VAL A 235 29.78 -3.09 -6.29
N GLU A 236 30.62 -2.70 -5.34
CA GLU A 236 30.18 -2.36 -3.97
C GLU A 236 29.45 -1.01 -3.93
N GLU A 237 29.91 -0.01 -4.71
CA GLU A 237 29.21 1.27 -4.82
C GLU A 237 27.89 1.15 -5.62
N ASN A 238 27.81 0.21 -6.56
CA ASN A 238 26.57 -0.15 -7.25
C ASN A 238 25.63 -1.00 -6.38
N ALA A 239 26.13 -1.78 -5.41
CA ALA A 239 25.28 -2.47 -4.43
C ALA A 239 24.68 -1.48 -3.42
N VAL A 240 25.41 -0.41 -3.06
CA VAL A 240 24.86 0.71 -2.28
C VAL A 240 23.90 1.57 -3.12
N LYS A 241 24.15 1.74 -4.43
CA LYS A 241 23.23 2.44 -5.37
C LYS A 241 22.05 1.58 -5.85
N ALA A 242 22.08 0.26 -5.64
CA ALA A 242 20.99 -0.69 -5.93
C ALA A 242 20.11 -1.01 -4.71
N GLN A 243 20.39 -0.42 -3.54
CA GLN A 243 19.33 -0.14 -2.58
C GLN A 243 18.45 0.93 -3.21
N GLY A 244 17.38 0.49 -3.87
CA GLY A 244 16.37 1.38 -4.42
C GLY A 244 16.04 2.45 -3.39
N LYS A 245 16.02 3.71 -3.83
CA LYS A 245 15.72 4.87 -2.97
C LYS A 245 14.53 4.51 -2.07
N GLU A 246 14.78 4.40 -0.76
CA GLU A 246 13.79 4.01 0.25
C GLU A 246 12.47 4.73 -0.07
N THR A 247 11.40 3.96 -0.28
CA THR A 247 10.11 4.54 -0.62
C THR A 247 9.56 5.31 0.58
N ALA A 248 8.67 6.27 0.34
CA ALA A 248 7.99 6.98 1.44
C ALA A 248 7.23 6.01 2.38
N ASP A 249 6.73 4.90 1.83
CA ASP A 249 6.01 3.87 2.57
C ASP A 249 6.93 3.05 3.47
N GLU A 250 8.08 2.65 2.93
CA GLU A 250 9.12 1.92 3.67
C GLU A 250 9.68 2.78 4.81
N ARG A 251 9.97 4.06 4.54
CA ARG A 251 10.42 5.02 5.55
C ARG A 251 9.40 5.15 6.69
N LEU A 252 8.13 5.33 6.34
CA LEU A 252 7.05 5.46 7.31
C LEU A 252 6.91 4.18 8.14
N ALA A 253 6.95 3.01 7.50
CA ALA A 253 6.85 1.72 8.19
C ALA A 253 8.02 1.52 9.17
N ARG A 254 9.25 1.76 8.72
CA ARG A 254 10.46 1.68 9.56
C ARG A 254 10.38 2.65 10.72
N GLY A 255 10.00 3.90 10.46
CA GLY A 255 9.86 4.93 11.50
C GLY A 255 8.81 4.57 12.54
N PHE A 256 7.66 4.06 12.11
CA PHE A 256 6.59 3.59 12.99
C PHE A 256 7.03 2.40 13.86
N ILE A 257 7.69 1.39 13.27
CA ILE A 257 8.23 0.24 14.01
C ILE A 257 9.23 0.71 15.08
N ASN A 258 10.15 1.60 14.71
CA ASN A 258 11.16 2.13 15.63
C ASN A 258 10.51 2.89 16.81
N ALA A 259 9.48 3.70 16.55
CA ALA A 259 8.75 4.40 17.60
C ALA A 259 8.07 3.43 18.58
N LEU A 260 7.43 2.37 18.08
CA LEU A 260 6.81 1.34 18.92
C LEU A 260 7.83 0.59 19.79
N VAL A 261 9.00 0.27 19.21
CA VAL A 261 10.09 -0.40 19.93
C VAL A 261 10.70 0.52 20.98
N ALA A 262 10.97 1.78 20.65
CA ALA A 262 11.53 2.78 21.57
C ALA A 262 10.61 3.02 22.78
N LYS A 263 9.29 2.92 22.58
CA LYS A 263 8.29 3.00 23.65
C LYS A 263 8.05 1.69 24.41
N GLY A 264 8.65 0.59 23.99
CA GLY A 264 8.44 -0.72 24.60
C GLY A 264 7.02 -1.27 24.40
N ILE A 265 6.26 -0.76 23.41
CA ILE A 265 4.92 -1.27 23.06
C ILE A 265 5.04 -2.65 22.41
N ILE A 266 6.08 -2.82 21.59
CA ILE A 266 6.54 -4.09 21.04
C ILE A 266 8.04 -4.23 21.29
N SER A 267 8.58 -5.45 21.24
CA SER A 267 10.03 -5.65 21.21
C SER A 267 10.52 -6.00 19.79
N ALA A 268 11.79 -5.71 19.49
CA ALA A 268 12.40 -6.11 18.22
C ALA A 268 12.41 -7.64 18.06
N GLU A 269 12.59 -8.37 19.17
CA GLU A 269 12.53 -9.83 19.19
C GLU A 269 11.14 -10.35 18.84
N GLU A 270 10.08 -9.77 19.43
CA GLU A 270 8.70 -10.14 19.16
C GLU A 270 8.36 -9.98 17.67
N LEU A 271 8.78 -8.88 17.05
CA LEU A 271 8.60 -8.67 15.62
C LEU A 271 9.43 -9.65 14.77
N ARG A 272 10.68 -9.91 15.16
CA ARG A 272 11.54 -10.87 14.45
C ARG A 272 10.95 -12.28 14.48
N SER A 273 10.60 -12.79 15.66
CA SER A 273 10.00 -14.11 15.81
C SER A 273 8.68 -14.23 15.04
N ALA A 274 7.86 -13.17 15.01
CA ALA A 274 6.63 -13.16 14.22
C ALA A 274 6.90 -13.24 12.71
N VAL A 275 7.93 -12.54 12.20
CA VAL A 275 8.32 -12.62 10.79
C VAL A 275 8.83 -14.02 10.45
N GLU A 276 9.70 -14.60 11.28
CA GLU A 276 10.20 -15.97 11.10
C GLU A 276 9.06 -17.01 11.12
N ALA A 277 8.09 -16.86 12.04
CA ALA A 277 6.93 -17.74 12.11
C ALA A 277 5.94 -17.55 10.94
N SER A 278 5.86 -16.34 10.37
CA SER A 278 4.95 -16.05 9.25
C SER A 278 5.32 -16.80 7.97
N GLU A 279 6.58 -17.22 7.83
CA GLU A 279 7.04 -18.02 6.68
C GLU A 279 6.59 -19.47 6.74
N THR A 280 6.14 -19.94 7.92
CA THR A 280 5.64 -21.31 8.15
C THR A 280 4.14 -21.36 8.46
N SER A 281 3.49 -20.21 8.66
CA SER A 281 2.08 -20.10 9.04
C SER A 281 1.13 -20.09 7.84
N GLY A 282 0.25 -21.10 7.75
CA GLY A 282 -0.76 -21.22 6.69
C GLY A 282 -0.13 -21.59 5.33
N SER A 283 -0.37 -22.81 4.86
CA SER A 283 0.14 -23.30 3.58
C SER A 283 -1.04 -23.77 2.74
N VAL A 284 -1.00 -23.55 1.42
CA VAL A 284 -1.95 -24.11 0.45
C VAL A 284 -2.22 -25.61 0.70
N LEU A 285 -1.23 -26.33 1.22
CA LEU A 285 -1.35 -27.71 1.65
C LEU A 285 -2.45 -27.94 2.71
N ASN A 286 -2.66 -27.02 3.66
CA ASN A 286 -3.73 -27.09 4.65
C ASN A 286 -5.11 -27.02 3.99
N GLY A 287 -5.29 -26.07 3.06
CA GLY A 287 -6.49 -25.99 2.23
C GLY A 287 -6.70 -27.27 1.41
N ALA A 288 -5.65 -27.76 0.77
CA ALA A 288 -5.69 -29.01 -0.01
C ALA A 288 -6.08 -30.22 0.84
N ARG A 289 -5.54 -30.36 2.07
CA ARG A 289 -5.91 -31.42 3.01
C ARG A 289 -7.40 -31.41 3.32
N LEU A 290 -7.98 -30.24 3.61
CA LEU A 290 -9.43 -30.12 3.83
C LEU A 290 -10.23 -30.59 2.61
N ILE A 291 -9.82 -30.20 1.40
CA ILE A 291 -10.49 -30.59 0.15
C ILE A 291 -10.38 -32.09 -0.12
N VAL A 292 -9.19 -32.69 0.02
CA VAL A 292 -8.99 -34.14 -0.22
C VAL A 292 -9.82 -34.97 0.74
N HIS A 293 -9.93 -34.57 2.01
CA HIS A 293 -10.84 -35.22 2.95
C HIS A 293 -12.31 -35.09 2.53
N CYS A 294 -12.75 -33.91 2.05
CA CYS A 294 -14.10 -33.74 1.51
C CYS A 294 -14.37 -34.62 0.27
N TRP A 295 -13.36 -34.90 -0.54
CA TRP A 295 -13.53 -35.77 -1.71
C TRP A 295 -13.69 -37.24 -1.34
N ARG A 296 -12.96 -37.70 -0.32
CA ARG A 296 -12.94 -39.11 0.09
C ARG A 296 -14.03 -39.49 1.08
N ASP A 297 -14.57 -38.53 1.83
CA ASP A 297 -15.60 -38.77 2.83
C ASP A 297 -16.82 -37.85 2.58
N PRO A 298 -17.89 -38.38 1.97
CA PRO A 298 -19.13 -37.63 1.71
C PRO A 298 -19.82 -37.11 2.99
N GLU A 299 -19.70 -37.82 4.12
CA GLU A 299 -20.27 -37.38 5.39
C GLU A 299 -19.46 -36.22 5.98
N PHE A 300 -18.13 -36.31 5.92
CA PHE A 300 -17.24 -35.19 6.28
C PHE A 300 -17.51 -33.98 5.39
N LYS A 301 -17.65 -34.17 4.08
CA LYS A 301 -18.01 -33.08 3.15
C LYS A 301 -19.31 -32.39 3.56
N ALA A 302 -20.34 -33.15 3.92
CA ALA A 302 -21.61 -32.57 4.38
C ALA A 302 -21.42 -31.71 5.65
N ARG A 303 -20.59 -32.16 6.61
CA ARG A 303 -20.23 -31.36 7.80
C ARG A 303 -19.41 -30.12 7.44
N ALA A 304 -18.41 -30.26 6.58
CA ALA A 304 -17.53 -29.16 6.17
C ALA A 304 -18.27 -28.07 5.38
N LEU A 305 -19.29 -28.42 4.59
CA LEU A 305 -20.16 -27.45 3.91
C LEU A 305 -21.08 -26.71 4.89
N LEU A 306 -21.43 -27.32 6.03
CA LEU A 306 -22.25 -26.69 7.07
C LEU A 306 -21.42 -25.80 8.00
N ASP A 307 -20.29 -26.32 8.49
CA ASP A 307 -19.35 -25.63 9.38
C ASP A 307 -17.90 -26.03 9.05
N ALA A 308 -17.28 -25.25 8.18
CA ALA A 308 -15.92 -25.52 7.75
C ALA A 308 -14.88 -25.25 8.84
N ASN A 309 -15.18 -24.39 9.83
CA ASN A 309 -14.26 -24.16 10.95
C ASN A 309 -14.15 -25.41 11.82
N SER A 310 -15.28 -26.01 12.21
CA SER A 310 -15.28 -27.26 12.98
C SER A 310 -14.68 -28.43 12.19
N ALA A 311 -14.97 -28.52 10.88
CA ALA A 311 -14.35 -29.54 10.03
C ALA A 311 -12.82 -29.37 9.91
N CYS A 312 -12.30 -28.15 9.93
CA CYS A 312 -10.85 -27.93 10.05
C CYS A 312 -10.30 -28.46 11.37
N GLU A 313 -10.99 -28.23 12.49
CA GLU A 313 -10.56 -28.70 13.81
C GLU A 313 -10.47 -30.23 13.89
N GLU A 314 -11.41 -30.96 13.25
CA GLU A 314 -11.36 -32.42 13.10
C GLU A 314 -10.03 -32.92 12.48
N LEU A 315 -9.40 -32.09 11.64
CA LEU A 315 -8.14 -32.40 10.94
C LEU A 315 -6.89 -31.79 11.60
N GLY A 316 -7.05 -31.14 12.76
CA GLY A 316 -5.98 -30.37 13.40
C GLY A 316 -5.57 -29.12 12.62
N LEU A 317 -6.49 -28.56 11.82
CA LEU A 317 -6.30 -27.33 11.04
C LEU A 317 -7.05 -26.17 11.70
N HIS A 318 -6.67 -24.95 11.32
CA HIS A 318 -7.34 -23.73 11.79
C HIS A 318 -8.00 -23.00 10.61
N GLY A 319 -9.35 -23.05 10.56
CA GLY A 319 -10.14 -22.39 9.51
C GLY A 319 -10.31 -20.87 9.70
N SER A 320 -9.95 -20.33 10.87
CA SER A 320 -10.00 -18.89 11.16
C SER A 320 -8.68 -18.20 10.79
N ASN A 321 -8.76 -16.91 10.43
CA ASN A 321 -7.57 -16.10 10.22
C ASN A 321 -6.82 -15.83 11.55
N PRO A 322 -5.48 -15.65 11.53
CA PRO A 322 -4.71 -15.37 12.75
C PRO A 322 -5.05 -14.02 13.40
N HIS A 323 -5.42 -13.02 12.59
CA HIS A 323 -5.58 -11.63 13.04
C HIS A 323 -7.02 -11.27 13.42
N ALA A 324 -7.98 -12.16 13.16
CA ALA A 324 -9.39 -11.96 13.46
C ALA A 324 -10.14 -13.31 13.46
N SER A 325 -11.12 -13.45 14.35
CA SER A 325 -12.06 -14.58 14.28
C SER A 325 -12.89 -14.49 13.01
N THR A 326 -12.81 -15.50 12.14
CA THR A 326 -13.52 -15.52 10.85
C THR A 326 -14.22 -16.85 10.62
N LYS A 327 -15.39 -16.79 9.98
CA LYS A 327 -16.14 -17.97 9.54
C LYS A 327 -15.66 -18.44 8.18
N LEU A 328 -15.07 -19.63 8.11
CA LEU A 328 -14.74 -20.28 6.85
C LEU A 328 -16.02 -20.81 6.18
N VAL A 329 -16.17 -20.57 4.89
CA VAL A 329 -17.32 -21.03 4.09
C VAL A 329 -16.79 -21.72 2.83
N LEU A 330 -17.09 -23.02 2.70
CA LEU A 330 -16.79 -23.75 1.48
C LEU A 330 -17.89 -23.52 0.44
N VAL A 331 -17.48 -23.20 -0.79
CA VAL A 331 -18.38 -23.06 -1.94
C VAL A 331 -18.02 -24.09 -2.98
N GLU A 332 -18.97 -24.97 -3.28
CA GLU A 332 -18.71 -26.18 -4.06
C GLU A 332 -18.91 -25.95 -5.56
N ASP A 333 -17.90 -26.31 -6.35
CA ASP A 333 -18.03 -26.45 -7.79
C ASP A 333 -18.79 -27.72 -8.13
N ARG A 334 -19.70 -27.62 -9.11
CA ARG A 334 -20.59 -28.71 -9.53
C ARG A 334 -20.75 -28.68 -11.05
N PRO A 335 -21.27 -29.74 -11.68
CA PRO A 335 -21.60 -29.67 -13.10
C PRO A 335 -22.47 -28.45 -13.42
N GLY A 336 -21.97 -27.57 -14.30
CA GLY A 336 -22.65 -26.32 -14.69
C GLY A 336 -22.52 -25.15 -13.70
N VAL A 337 -21.77 -25.28 -12.61
CA VAL A 337 -21.54 -24.19 -11.63
C VAL A 337 -20.05 -24.09 -11.28
N HIS A 338 -19.48 -22.91 -11.48
CA HIS A 338 -18.11 -22.55 -11.12
C HIS A 338 -18.09 -21.39 -10.14
N ASN A 339 -17.33 -21.50 -9.05
CA ASN A 339 -17.23 -20.44 -8.04
C ASN A 339 -15.96 -19.61 -8.25
N LEU A 340 -16.04 -18.30 -7.99
CA LEU A 340 -14.90 -17.38 -8.05
C LEU A 340 -14.91 -16.46 -6.82
N LEU A 341 -13.79 -16.30 -6.13
CA LEU A 341 -13.73 -15.53 -4.88
C LEU A 341 -13.09 -14.15 -5.06
N VAL A 342 -13.57 -13.14 -4.33
CA VAL A 342 -13.00 -11.77 -4.35
C VAL A 342 -13.25 -11.04 -3.01
N CYS A 343 -12.44 -10.03 -2.67
CA CYS A 343 -12.86 -8.92 -1.78
C CYS A 343 -12.79 -7.63 -2.58
N THR A 344 -13.92 -7.13 -3.06
CA THR A 344 -13.94 -5.89 -3.86
C THR A 344 -13.46 -4.69 -3.05
N LEU A 345 -13.74 -4.67 -1.74
CA LEU A 345 -13.46 -3.52 -0.87
C LEU A 345 -12.03 -3.51 -0.31
N CYS A 346 -11.33 -4.66 -0.38
CA CYS A 346 -10.13 -4.89 0.41
C CYS A 346 -9.23 -6.00 -0.17
N SER A 347 -9.10 -7.11 0.57
CA SER A 347 -8.25 -8.27 0.33
C SER A 347 -8.61 -9.44 1.28
N CYS A 348 -9.82 -9.50 1.83
CA CYS A 348 -10.25 -10.59 2.72
C CYS A 348 -9.99 -11.95 2.09
N TYR A 349 -9.30 -12.83 2.82
CA TYR A 349 -8.73 -14.08 2.29
C TYR A 349 -8.54 -15.10 3.42
N PRO A 350 -8.74 -16.42 3.22
CA PRO A 350 -8.59 -17.45 4.26
C PRO A 350 -7.11 -17.75 4.55
N THR A 351 -6.41 -16.80 5.18
CA THR A 351 -4.95 -16.89 5.41
C THR A 351 -4.56 -18.03 6.35
N GLY A 352 -5.46 -18.46 7.25
CA GLY A 352 -5.22 -19.61 8.13
C GLY A 352 -5.00 -20.91 7.35
N LEU A 353 -5.65 -21.05 6.19
CA LEU A 353 -5.53 -22.23 5.33
C LEU A 353 -4.68 -22.03 4.09
N LEU A 354 -4.61 -20.83 3.52
CA LEU A 354 -3.96 -20.61 2.23
C LEU A 354 -2.71 -19.74 2.29
N GLY A 355 -2.31 -19.31 3.49
CA GLY A 355 -1.22 -18.36 3.68
C GLY A 355 -1.57 -16.96 3.15
N PRO A 356 -0.59 -16.09 2.87
CA PRO A 356 -0.86 -14.74 2.40
C PRO A 356 -1.47 -14.72 0.99
N SER A 357 -2.47 -13.85 0.78
CA SER A 357 -3.08 -13.64 -0.54
C SER A 357 -2.06 -13.14 -1.58
N PRO A 358 -2.13 -13.60 -2.84
CA PRO A 358 -1.21 -13.17 -3.89
C PRO A 358 -1.36 -11.70 -4.28
N GLY A 359 -0.36 -11.16 -4.95
CA GLY A 359 -0.36 -9.77 -5.46
C GLY A 359 -1.59 -9.44 -6.31
N TRP A 360 -1.92 -10.29 -7.29
CA TRP A 360 -3.05 -10.08 -8.19
C TRP A 360 -4.39 -10.03 -7.47
N TYR A 361 -4.59 -10.81 -6.40
CA TYR A 361 -5.86 -10.84 -5.65
C TYR A 361 -6.15 -9.50 -4.97
N LYS A 362 -5.09 -8.83 -4.49
CA LYS A 362 -5.15 -7.51 -3.84
C LYS A 362 -5.29 -6.35 -4.85
N SER A 363 -5.01 -6.61 -6.13
CA SER A 363 -4.97 -5.58 -7.17
C SER A 363 -6.34 -4.97 -7.42
N ARG A 364 -6.38 -3.67 -7.72
CA ARG A 364 -7.63 -2.98 -8.10
C ARG A 364 -8.22 -3.57 -9.38
N SER A 365 -7.38 -4.00 -10.32
CA SER A 365 -7.82 -4.63 -11.56
C SER A 365 -8.59 -5.92 -11.30
N TYR A 366 -8.03 -6.88 -10.57
CA TYR A 366 -8.74 -8.12 -10.26
C TYR A 366 -10.05 -7.86 -9.50
N ARG A 367 -9.97 -7.05 -8.43
CA ARG A 367 -11.10 -6.77 -7.53
C ARG A 367 -12.25 -6.08 -8.26
N SER A 368 -11.96 -5.16 -9.17
CA SER A 368 -12.98 -4.48 -9.96
C SER A 368 -13.60 -5.38 -11.01
N ARG A 369 -12.78 -6.17 -11.70
CA ARG A 369 -13.19 -6.97 -12.86
C ARG A 369 -13.89 -8.27 -12.47
N ALA A 370 -13.52 -8.91 -11.37
CA ALA A 370 -14.06 -10.21 -10.98
C ALA A 370 -15.59 -10.21 -10.82
N VAL A 371 -16.17 -9.13 -10.28
CA VAL A 371 -17.63 -9.00 -10.10
C VAL A 371 -18.37 -8.50 -11.35
N ARG A 372 -17.65 -8.16 -12.42
CA ARG A 372 -18.23 -7.49 -13.61
C ARG A 372 -17.99 -8.23 -14.92
N GLU A 373 -16.81 -8.80 -15.10
CA GLU A 373 -16.43 -9.59 -16.26
C GLU A 373 -15.67 -10.87 -15.86
N PRO A 374 -16.25 -11.72 -14.98
CA PRO A 374 -15.56 -12.89 -14.43
C PRO A 374 -15.04 -13.85 -15.51
N ARG A 375 -15.76 -14.04 -16.62
CA ARG A 375 -15.28 -14.86 -17.75
C ARG A 375 -14.01 -14.31 -18.40
N ALA A 376 -13.92 -12.99 -18.56
CA ALA A 376 -12.73 -12.35 -19.13
C ALA A 376 -11.54 -12.46 -18.17
N VAL A 377 -11.78 -12.25 -16.87
CA VAL A 377 -10.78 -12.48 -15.81
C VAL A 377 -10.27 -13.92 -15.85
N LEU A 378 -11.17 -14.92 -15.81
CA LEU A 378 -10.79 -16.34 -15.87
C LEU A 378 -9.96 -16.69 -17.11
N LYS A 379 -10.31 -16.10 -18.26
CA LYS A 379 -9.55 -16.29 -19.51
C LYS A 379 -8.10 -15.82 -19.39
N GLU A 380 -7.81 -14.73 -18.66
CA GLU A 380 -6.44 -14.28 -18.39
C GLU A 380 -5.65 -15.27 -17.51
N PHE A 381 -6.33 -16.01 -16.62
CA PHE A 381 -5.73 -17.12 -15.86
C PHE A 381 -5.58 -18.41 -16.68
N GLY A 382 -6.05 -18.43 -17.93
CA GLY A 382 -6.06 -19.60 -18.80
C GLY A 382 -7.30 -20.50 -18.63
N THR A 383 -8.28 -20.08 -17.83
CA THR A 383 -9.50 -20.85 -17.56
C THR A 383 -10.61 -20.43 -18.51
N ILE A 384 -10.98 -21.32 -19.42
CA ILE A 384 -12.07 -21.11 -20.38
C ILE A 384 -13.22 -22.04 -20.00
N LEU A 385 -14.30 -21.46 -19.50
CA LEU A 385 -15.51 -22.19 -19.13
C LEU A 385 -16.51 -22.21 -20.29
N ASP A 386 -17.28 -23.30 -20.40
CA ASP A 386 -18.44 -23.38 -21.30
C ASP A 386 -19.40 -22.20 -21.07
N GLU A 387 -20.08 -21.78 -22.14
CA GLU A 387 -21.03 -20.66 -22.09
C GLU A 387 -22.17 -20.90 -21.10
N ASN A 388 -22.61 -22.16 -20.95
CA ASN A 388 -23.70 -22.56 -20.06
C ASN A 388 -23.26 -22.77 -18.61
N THR A 389 -21.96 -22.83 -18.32
CA THR A 389 -21.46 -22.95 -16.93
C THR A 389 -21.71 -21.64 -16.19
N ARG A 390 -22.62 -21.64 -15.21
CA ARG A 390 -22.89 -20.47 -14.36
C ARG A 390 -21.67 -20.16 -13.51
N ILE A 391 -21.20 -18.90 -13.54
CA ILE A 391 -20.19 -18.42 -12.60
C ILE A 391 -20.87 -17.77 -11.41
N GLN A 392 -20.55 -18.21 -10.20
CA GLN A 392 -20.98 -17.61 -8.95
C GLN A 392 -19.80 -16.89 -8.29
N VAL A 393 -19.82 -15.56 -8.33
CA VAL A 393 -18.77 -14.73 -7.72
C VAL A 393 -19.14 -14.45 -6.26
N HIS A 394 -18.25 -14.78 -5.33
CA HIS A 394 -18.43 -14.57 -3.89
C HIS A 394 -17.56 -13.41 -3.43
N ASP A 395 -18.21 -12.30 -3.10
CA ASP A 395 -17.55 -11.10 -2.59
C ASP A 395 -17.52 -11.09 -1.05
N SER A 396 -16.32 -11.25 -0.50
CA SER A 396 -16.04 -11.37 0.93
C SER A 396 -16.09 -10.01 1.64
N THR A 397 -17.30 -9.52 1.86
CA THR A 397 -17.55 -8.17 2.42
C THR A 397 -17.62 -8.13 3.96
N ALA A 398 -17.78 -9.29 4.60
CA ALA A 398 -17.94 -9.45 6.05
C ALA A 398 -16.91 -10.44 6.65
N ASP A 399 -17.20 -11.01 7.81
CA ASP A 399 -16.30 -11.91 8.54
C ASP A 399 -16.27 -13.35 8.02
N CYS A 400 -16.91 -13.60 6.88
CA CYS A 400 -16.76 -14.84 6.14
C CYS A 400 -15.46 -14.85 5.31
N ARG A 401 -14.78 -16.00 5.28
CA ARG A 401 -13.69 -16.29 4.35
C ARG A 401 -14.12 -17.46 3.50
N TYR A 402 -14.20 -17.24 2.19
CA TYR A 402 -14.61 -18.28 1.27
C TYR A 402 -13.41 -19.10 0.81
N MET A 403 -13.63 -20.38 0.50
CA MET A 403 -12.69 -21.23 -0.20
C MET A 403 -13.47 -22.14 -1.16
N VAL A 404 -12.98 -22.31 -2.37
CA VAL A 404 -13.63 -23.19 -3.36
C VAL A 404 -13.36 -24.65 -2.99
N LEU A 405 -14.42 -25.45 -2.97
CA LEU A 405 -14.35 -26.91 -2.99
C LEU A 405 -14.49 -27.36 -4.45
N PRO A 406 -13.38 -27.58 -5.18
CA PRO A 406 -13.42 -28.04 -6.56
C PRO A 406 -14.05 -29.44 -6.66
N MET A 407 -14.53 -29.80 -7.85
CA MET A 407 -14.92 -31.19 -8.13
C MET A 407 -13.69 -32.12 -8.05
N PRO A 408 -13.84 -33.36 -7.57
CA PRO A 408 -12.75 -34.33 -7.58
C PRO A 408 -12.33 -34.69 -9.01
N PRO A 409 -11.09 -35.16 -9.22
CA PRO A 409 -10.69 -35.74 -10.49
C PRO A 409 -11.52 -37.00 -10.76
N VAL A 410 -11.77 -37.30 -12.04
CA VAL A 410 -12.66 -38.42 -12.46
C VAL A 410 -12.13 -39.78 -11.98
N ASP A 411 -10.81 -39.91 -11.88
CA ASP A 411 -10.08 -41.10 -11.47
C ASP A 411 -9.49 -40.95 -10.05
N ILE A 412 -10.24 -40.33 -9.13
CA ILE A 412 -9.80 -40.14 -7.74
C ILE A 412 -9.32 -41.43 -7.05
N ASP A 413 -9.93 -42.58 -7.35
CA ASP A 413 -9.61 -43.88 -6.75
C ASP A 413 -8.24 -44.42 -7.15
N THR A 414 -7.64 -43.91 -8.24
CA THR A 414 -6.31 -44.32 -8.72
C THR A 414 -5.19 -43.51 -8.08
N HIS A 415 -5.53 -42.43 -7.38
CA HIS A 415 -4.58 -41.46 -6.85
C HIS A 415 -4.27 -41.69 -5.36
N THR A 416 -2.99 -41.61 -5.00
CA THR A 416 -2.58 -41.51 -3.60
C THR A 416 -2.98 -40.14 -3.03
N GLU A 417 -2.97 -40.03 -1.69
CA GLU A 417 -3.28 -38.75 -1.04
C GLU A 417 -2.29 -37.65 -1.46
N GLU A 418 -1.00 -37.99 -1.53
CA GLU A 418 0.07 -37.07 -1.94
C GLU A 418 -0.14 -36.55 -3.36
N GLN A 419 -0.61 -37.42 -4.27
CA GLN A 419 -0.92 -37.02 -5.65
C GLN A 419 -2.11 -36.06 -5.69
N LEU A 420 -3.18 -36.35 -4.95
CA LEU A 420 -4.35 -35.47 -4.87
C LEU A 420 -3.99 -34.10 -4.27
N LEU A 421 -3.17 -34.08 -3.21
CA LEU A 421 -2.68 -32.84 -2.59
C LEU A 421 -1.85 -32.01 -3.57
N ALA A 422 -1.00 -32.64 -4.38
CA ALA A 422 -0.16 -31.96 -5.36
C ALA A 422 -0.93 -31.35 -6.54
N MET A 423 -2.11 -31.89 -6.87
CA MET A 423 -3.00 -31.34 -7.91
C MET A 423 -3.67 -30.03 -7.47
N ILE A 424 -3.92 -29.86 -6.18
CA ILE A 424 -4.65 -28.71 -5.65
C ILE A 424 -3.69 -27.52 -5.52
N THR A 425 -3.97 -26.48 -6.30
CA THR A 425 -3.24 -25.21 -6.24
C THR A 425 -4.05 -24.13 -5.55
N ARG A 426 -3.37 -23.07 -5.11
CA ARG A 426 -4.02 -21.87 -4.56
C ARG A 426 -5.06 -21.28 -5.52
N ASP A 427 -4.74 -21.24 -6.81
CA ASP A 427 -5.60 -20.67 -7.85
C ASP A 427 -6.90 -21.49 -8.02
N ILE A 428 -6.83 -22.81 -7.83
CA ILE A 428 -8.02 -23.68 -7.80
C ILE A 428 -8.89 -23.35 -6.58
N LEU A 429 -8.28 -23.19 -5.40
CA LEU A 429 -9.00 -22.88 -4.17
C LEU A 429 -9.59 -21.45 -4.12
N ILE A 430 -9.17 -20.57 -5.03
CA ILE A 430 -9.76 -19.25 -5.28
C ILE A 430 -10.79 -19.29 -6.42
N GLY A 431 -10.77 -20.35 -7.23
CA GLY A 431 -11.62 -20.51 -8.41
C GLY A 431 -11.12 -19.74 -9.63
N THR A 432 -9.85 -19.30 -9.67
CA THR A 432 -9.26 -18.70 -10.88
C THR A 432 -8.76 -19.75 -11.87
N LYS A 433 -8.51 -20.97 -11.38
CA LYS A 433 -8.21 -22.16 -12.19
C LYS A 433 -9.14 -23.31 -11.90
N MET A 434 -9.29 -24.19 -12.90
CA MET A 434 -9.93 -25.50 -12.73
C MET A 434 -8.90 -26.54 -12.31
N LEU A 435 -9.36 -27.57 -11.61
CA LEU A 435 -8.63 -28.83 -11.54
C LEU A 435 -8.62 -29.43 -12.96
N ASN A 436 -7.42 -29.71 -13.48
CA ASN A 436 -7.22 -30.28 -14.82
C ASN A 436 -7.10 -31.80 -14.77
#